data_AF-A0A6V7XE78-F1
#
_entry.id   AF-A0A6V7XE78-F1
#
_cell.length_a   1.000
_cell.length_b   1.000
_cell.length_c   1.000
_cell.angle_alpha   90.00
_cell.angle_beta   90.00
_cell.angle_gamma   90.00
#
_symmetry.space_group_name_H-M   'P 1'
#
loop_
_entity.id
_entity.type
_entity.pdbx_description
1 polymer ?
#
loop_
_entity_poly.entity_id
_entity_poly.type
_entity_poly.pdbx_seq_one_letter_code
_entity_poly.pdbx_strand_id
1 'polypeptide(L)'
;MVVLTLGYPEQNCSYNVNYSTRKIILKEFENGINSLINAKNTTGGYEELKHAWKMWLNGPRFIEKYKHFLFILCIDKFHTKESENYCRFFESRIRLELIFTIEEDQKQINYTHATSQENCLPKIFLEKYR
;
A
#
# COMPACT_ATOMS: atom_id res chain seq x y z
N MET A 1 0.04 7.96 -13.34
CA MET A 1 -0.07 6.70 -14.10
C MET A 1 -1.42 6.74 -14.79
N VAL A 2 -1.52 6.33 -16.06
CA VAL A 2 -2.78 6.39 -16.80
C VAL A 2 -3.10 5.01 -17.35
N VAL A 3 -4.29 4.50 -17.02
CA VAL A 3 -4.83 3.24 -17.49
C VAL A 3 -6.25 3.53 -17.92
N LEU A 4 -6.51 3.46 -19.23
CA LEU A 4 -7.79 3.81 -19.81
C LEU A 4 -8.72 2.59 -19.90
N THR A 5 -10.01 2.81 -19.70
CA THR A 5 -11.04 1.82 -20.05
C THR A 5 -11.09 1.62 -21.57
N LEU A 6 -11.36 0.40 -22.01
CA LEU A 6 -11.49 0.08 -23.44
C LEU A 6 -12.83 0.55 -24.06
N GLY A 7 -13.85 0.80 -23.23
CA GLY A 7 -15.19 1.24 -23.67
C GLY A 7 -15.34 2.75 -23.72
N TYR A 8 -16.16 3.24 -24.65
CA TYR A 8 -16.50 4.66 -24.77
C TYR A 8 -17.65 5.06 -23.82
N PRO A 9 -17.57 6.20 -23.10
CA PRO A 9 -16.43 7.12 -23.07
C PRO A 9 -15.25 6.54 -22.28
N GLU A 10 -14.04 6.76 -22.78
CA GLU A 10 -12.82 6.32 -22.12
C GLU A 10 -12.65 7.04 -20.77
N GLN A 11 -12.27 6.29 -19.75
CA GLN A 11 -12.05 6.78 -18.39
C GLN A 11 -10.71 6.29 -17.85
N ASN A 12 -10.02 7.12 -17.09
CA ASN A 12 -8.79 6.72 -16.41
C ASN A 12 -9.13 5.93 -15.12
N CYS A 13 -8.97 4.61 -15.15
CA CYS A 13 -9.16 3.73 -14.00
C CYS A 13 -8.15 4.00 -12.87
N SER A 14 -6.99 4.55 -13.21
CA SER A 14 -5.90 4.82 -12.26
C SER A 14 -5.85 6.29 -11.79
N TYR A 15 -6.97 7.01 -11.85
CA TYR A 15 -7.02 8.45 -11.51
C TYR A 15 -6.63 8.74 -10.04
N ASN A 16 -6.80 7.78 -9.14
CA ASN A 16 -6.44 7.92 -7.72
C ASN A 16 -4.93 7.72 -7.45
N VAL A 17 -4.14 7.35 -8.46
CA VAL A 17 -2.69 7.15 -8.30
C VAL A 17 -2.00 8.52 -8.17
N ASN A 18 -1.50 8.81 -6.98
CA ASN A 18 -0.72 10.01 -6.64
C ASN A 18 0.80 9.81 -6.85
N TYR A 19 1.61 10.78 -6.45
CA TYR A 19 3.07 10.72 -6.62
C TYR A 19 3.67 9.54 -5.85
N SER A 20 3.31 9.35 -4.58
CA SER A 20 3.87 8.30 -3.74
C SER A 20 3.49 6.91 -4.22
N THR A 21 2.20 6.69 -4.49
CA THR A 21 1.71 5.39 -4.98
C THR A 21 2.31 5.04 -6.34
N ARG A 22 2.47 6.02 -7.25
CA ARG A 22 3.19 5.80 -8.51
C ARG A 22 4.62 5.32 -8.26
N LYS A 23 5.35 5.99 -7.36
CA LYS A 23 6.74 5.65 -7.04
C LYS A 23 6.86 4.25 -6.45
N ILE A 24 5.91 3.87 -5.58
CA ILE A 24 5.83 2.53 -5.00
C ILE A 24 5.55 1.49 -6.08
N ILE A 25 4.55 1.71 -6.93
CA ILE A 25 4.20 0.78 -8.02
C ILE A 25 5.41 0.51 -8.93
N LEU A 26 6.11 1.56 -9.35
CA LEU A 26 7.31 1.42 -10.19
C LEU A 26 8.42 0.64 -9.48
N LYS A 27 8.68 0.95 -8.20
CA LYS A 27 9.68 0.25 -7.41
C LYS A 27 9.35 -1.24 -7.23
N GLU A 28 8.08 -1.57 -6.97
CA GLU A 28 7.67 -2.97 -6.82
C GLU A 28 7.73 -3.75 -8.15
N PHE A 29 7.48 -3.08 -9.29
CA PHE A 29 7.73 -3.68 -10.61
C PHE A 29 9.21 -3.93 -10.87
N GLU A 30 10.08 -2.96 -10.58
CA GLU A 30 11.53 -3.12 -10.71
C GLU A 30 12.06 -4.27 -9.83
N ASN A 31 11.62 -4.32 -8.57
CA ASN A 31 11.96 -5.41 -7.66
C ASN A 31 11.52 -6.78 -8.20
N GLY A 32 10.28 -6.86 -8.71
CA GLY A 32 9.75 -8.08 -9.29
C GLY A 32 10.53 -8.55 -10.51
N ILE A 33 10.76 -7.64 -11.46
CA ILE A 33 11.53 -7.94 -12.69
C ILE A 33 12.95 -8.40 -12.34
N ASN A 34 13.64 -7.69 -11.45
CA ASN A 34 15.00 -8.05 -11.03
C ASN A 34 15.03 -9.43 -10.36
N SER A 35 14.08 -9.71 -9.47
CA SER A 35 13.95 -11.01 -8.80
C SER A 35 13.76 -12.15 -9.82
N LEU A 36 12.88 -11.94 -10.81
CA LEU A 36 12.60 -12.93 -11.85
C LEU A 36 13.75 -13.14 -12.83
N ILE A 37 14.46 -12.08 -13.21
CA ILE A 37 15.65 -12.18 -14.06
C ILE A 37 16.75 -12.95 -13.33
N ASN A 38 16.99 -12.64 -12.06
CA ASN A 38 17.98 -13.34 -11.25
C ASN A 38 17.65 -14.83 -11.12
N ALA A 39 16.38 -15.16 -10.86
CA ALA A 39 15.93 -16.54 -10.80
C ALA A 39 16.06 -17.28 -12.15
N LYS A 40 15.77 -16.61 -13.27
CA LYS A 40 15.94 -17.19 -14.61
C LYS A 40 17.40 -17.50 -14.95
N ASN A 41 18.33 -16.67 -14.47
CA ASN A 41 19.77 -16.84 -14.72
C ASN A 41 20.43 -17.87 -13.78
N THR A 42 19.69 -18.37 -12.80
CA THR A 42 20.17 -19.37 -11.84
C THR A 42 19.86 -20.78 -12.36
N THR A 43 20.67 -21.77 -11.99
CA THR A 43 20.71 -23.11 -12.60
C THR A 43 19.49 -23.98 -12.29
N GLY A 44 18.63 -23.59 -11.35
CA GLY A 44 17.48 -24.38 -10.88
C GLY A 44 16.19 -24.20 -11.68
N GLY A 45 16.22 -23.44 -12.78
CA GLY A 45 15.18 -23.45 -13.82
C GLY A 45 13.77 -23.10 -13.28
N TYR A 46 12.80 -24.00 -13.47
CA TYR A 46 11.38 -23.73 -13.16
C TYR A 46 11.09 -23.54 -11.66
N GLU A 47 11.71 -24.33 -10.78
CA GLU A 47 11.40 -24.27 -9.34
C GLU A 47 11.94 -22.98 -8.70
N GLU A 48 13.10 -22.49 -9.15
CA GLU A 48 13.64 -21.20 -8.72
C GLU A 48 12.77 -20.04 -9.21
N LEU A 49 12.29 -20.10 -10.45
CA LEU A 49 11.38 -19.09 -10.98
C LEU A 49 10.07 -19.05 -10.17
N LYS A 50 9.50 -20.22 -9.87
CA LYS A 50 8.29 -20.37 -9.05
C LYS A 50 8.52 -19.86 -7.63
N HIS A 51 9.68 -20.12 -7.03
CA HIS A 51 10.04 -19.59 -5.73
C HIS A 51 10.15 -18.07 -5.76
N ALA A 52 10.81 -17.50 -6.77
CA ALA A 52 10.93 -16.05 -6.93
C ALA A 52 9.57 -15.36 -7.09
N TRP A 53 8.65 -15.96 -7.87
CA TRP A 53 7.26 -15.51 -7.97
C TRP A 53 6.54 -15.51 -6.62
N LYS A 54 6.64 -16.60 -5.86
CA LYS A 54 6.04 -16.69 -4.52
C LYS A 54 6.60 -15.62 -3.58
N MET A 55 7.93 -15.43 -3.58
CA MET A 55 8.58 -14.43 -2.74
C MET A 55 8.15 -13.01 -3.10
N TRP A 56 8.08 -12.69 -4.39
CA TRP A 56 7.65 -11.36 -4.84
C TRP A 56 6.18 -11.09 -4.52
N LEU A 57 5.28 -12.05 -4.78
CA LEU A 57 3.85 -11.89 -4.53
C LEU A 57 3.51 -11.87 -3.03
N ASN A 58 4.21 -12.64 -2.20
CA ASN A 58 4.00 -12.61 -0.76
C ASN A 58 4.56 -11.33 -0.13
N GLY A 59 5.67 -10.81 -0.67
CA GLY A 59 6.34 -9.61 -0.18
C GLY A 59 6.87 -9.73 1.26
N PRO A 60 7.72 -8.78 1.70
CA PRO A 60 8.06 -8.65 3.11
C PRO A 60 6.93 -7.94 3.87
N ARG A 61 6.91 -8.11 5.20
CA ARG A 61 5.95 -7.43 6.08
C ARG A 61 6.08 -5.91 5.92
N PHE A 62 4.96 -5.19 5.91
CA PHE A 62 4.96 -3.74 5.73
C PHE A 62 5.78 -3.02 6.81
N ILE A 63 5.72 -3.53 8.05
CA ILE A 63 6.49 -2.97 9.17
C ILE A 63 8.01 -3.10 8.99
N GLU A 64 8.46 -4.04 8.16
CA GLU A 64 9.89 -4.23 7.85
C GLU A 64 10.32 -3.39 6.64
N LYS A 65 9.37 -2.90 5.83
CA LYS A 65 9.65 -2.08 4.63
C LYS A 65 10.06 -0.65 4.94
N TYR A 66 9.67 -0.11 6.11
CA TYR A 66 9.83 1.31 6.44
C TYR A 66 10.42 1.51 7.84
N LYS A 67 11.08 2.66 8.04
CA LYS A 67 11.65 3.06 9.34
C LYS A 67 10.69 3.91 10.18
N HIS A 68 9.78 4.62 9.51
CA HIS A 68 8.86 5.57 10.13
C HIS A 68 7.43 5.24 9.73
N PHE A 69 6.50 5.36 10.68
CA PHE A 69 5.09 5.02 10.52
C PHE A 69 4.20 6.07 11.14
N LEU A 70 3.05 6.30 10.52
CA LEU A 70 1.94 7.06 11.07
C LEU A 70 0.78 6.10 11.29
N PHE A 71 0.37 5.92 12.53
CA PHE A 71 -0.79 5.11 12.88
C PHE A 71 -2.03 5.98 12.99
N ILE A 72 -3.07 5.63 12.23
CA ILE A 72 -4.37 6.29 12.26
C ILE A 72 -5.39 5.29 12.82
N LEU A 73 -6.03 5.65 13.92
CA LEU A 73 -7.01 4.81 14.60
C LEU A 73 -8.38 5.48 14.51
N CYS A 74 -9.35 4.75 13.97
CA CYS A 74 -10.76 5.08 14.09
C CYS A 74 -11.35 4.20 15.19
N ILE A 75 -11.79 4.81 16.29
CA ILE A 75 -12.27 4.09 17.48
C ILE A 75 -13.73 4.49 17.69
N ASP A 76 -14.58 3.49 17.93
CA ASP A 76 -15.94 3.68 18.39
C ASP A 76 -16.22 2.73 19.56
N LYS A 77 -17.05 3.19 20.51
CA LYS A 77 -17.38 2.47 21.73
C LYS A 77 -18.51 1.44 21.53
N PHE A 78 -19.35 1.64 20.52
CA PHE A 78 -20.61 0.88 20.37
C PHE A 78 -20.66 -0.03 19.15
N HIS A 79 -19.62 -0.02 18.29
CA HIS A 79 -19.52 -0.82 17.06
C HIS A 79 -20.81 -0.79 16.23
N THR A 80 -21.40 0.38 16.07
CA THR A 80 -22.62 0.56 15.29
C THR A 80 -22.32 0.59 13.79
N LYS A 81 -23.34 0.35 12.96
CA LYS A 81 -23.22 0.52 11.50
C LYS A 81 -22.86 1.95 11.10
N GLU A 82 -23.28 2.93 11.91
CA GLU A 82 -22.95 4.34 11.71
C GLU A 82 -21.46 4.61 11.94
N SER A 83 -20.85 3.98 12.93
CA SER A 83 -19.41 4.14 13.17
C SER A 83 -18.56 3.45 12.11
N GLU A 84 -19.00 2.32 11.57
CA GLU A 84 -18.34 1.71 10.41
C GLU A 84 -18.37 2.64 9.19
N ASN A 85 -19.52 3.25 8.91
CA ASN A 85 -19.64 4.25 7.83
C ASN A 85 -18.76 5.47 8.09
N TYR A 86 -18.64 5.91 9.34
CA TYR A 86 -17.75 7.00 9.73
C TYR A 86 -16.28 6.64 9.49
N CYS A 87 -15.83 5.44 9.89
CA CYS A 87 -14.46 5.01 9.63
C CYS A 87 -14.16 4.90 8.13
N ARG A 88 -15.09 4.40 7.32
CA ARG A 88 -14.96 4.37 5.85
C ARG A 88 -14.88 5.79 5.26
N PHE A 89 -15.67 6.73 5.79
CA PHE A 89 -15.58 8.13 5.39
C PHE A 89 -14.20 8.71 5.71
N PHE A 90 -13.66 8.45 6.90
CA PHE A 90 -12.30 8.86 7.26
C PHE A 90 -11.25 8.22 6.34
N GLU A 91 -11.34 6.92 6.06
CA GLU A 91 -10.44 6.23 5.14
C GLU A 91 -10.39 6.88 3.75
N SER A 92 -11.55 7.30 3.22
CA SER A 92 -11.63 8.00 1.94
C SER A 92 -10.93 9.37 1.94
N ARG A 93 -10.82 10.02 3.11
CA ARG A 93 -10.19 11.33 3.29
C ARG A 93 -8.68 11.22 3.53
N ILE A 94 -8.20 10.15 4.16
CA ILE A 94 -6.77 9.95 4.43
C ILE A 94 -5.94 10.16 3.16
N ARG A 95 -6.36 9.59 2.03
CA ARG A 95 -5.67 9.78 0.75
C ARG A 95 -5.53 11.26 0.36
N LEU A 96 -6.58 12.06 0.55
CA LEU A 96 -6.57 13.48 0.20
C LEU A 96 -5.63 14.28 1.11
N GLU A 97 -5.72 14.04 2.42
CA GLU A 97 -4.85 14.72 3.40
C GLU A 97 -3.37 14.37 3.21
N LEU A 98 -3.07 13.11 2.88
CA LEU A 98 -1.72 12.67 2.53
C LEU A 98 -1.20 13.40 1.29
N ILE A 99 -2.03 13.58 0.26
CA ILE A 99 -1.64 14.28 -0.97
C ILE A 99 -1.38 15.76 -0.70
N PHE A 100 -2.30 16.45 -0.02
CA PHE A 100 -2.22 17.90 0.15
C PHE A 100 -1.21 18.34 1.21
N THR A 101 -0.97 17.52 2.23
CA THR A 101 -0.07 17.92 3.33
C THR A 101 1.29 17.26 3.19
N ILE A 102 1.32 15.94 2.97
CA ILE A 102 2.55 15.17 3.09
C ILE A 102 3.34 15.15 1.78
N GLU A 103 2.66 15.01 0.64
CA GLU A 103 3.36 15.01 -0.66
C GLU A 103 3.83 16.40 -1.11
N GLU A 104 3.36 17.48 -0.48
CA GLU A 104 3.86 18.84 -0.73
C GLU A 104 5.25 19.10 -0.09
N ASP A 105 5.52 18.54 1.09
CA ASP A 105 6.83 18.65 1.75
C ASP A 105 7.84 17.61 1.22
N GLN A 106 8.11 17.68 -0.09
CA GLN A 106 9.03 16.77 -0.79
C GLN A 106 10.48 16.86 -0.31
N LYS A 107 10.83 17.91 0.45
CA LYS A 107 12.19 18.09 0.98
C LYS A 107 12.45 17.16 2.16
N GLN A 108 11.43 16.89 2.97
CA GLN A 108 11.55 16.05 4.15
C GLN A 108 11.00 14.64 3.92
N ILE A 109 9.99 14.49 3.05
CA ILE A 109 9.27 13.23 2.86
C ILE A 109 9.41 12.74 1.42
N ASN A 110 10.00 11.55 1.27
CA ASN A 110 10.30 10.96 -0.03
C ASN A 110 9.04 10.38 -0.72
N TYR A 111 8.23 9.63 0.02
CA TYR A 111 6.92 9.11 -0.39
C TYR A 111 6.19 8.51 0.82
N THR A 112 4.86 8.41 0.73
CA THR A 112 4.01 7.75 1.73
C THR A 112 3.34 6.50 1.17
N HIS A 113 3.30 5.44 1.98
CA HIS A 113 2.57 4.23 1.66
C HIS A 113 1.48 4.03 2.72
N ALA A 114 0.22 3.97 2.31
CA ALA A 114 -0.90 3.62 3.19
C ALA A 114 -1.20 2.12 3.06
N THR A 115 -1.46 1.46 4.19
CA THR A 115 -1.95 0.08 4.24
C THR A 115 -3.13 -0.02 5.20
N SER A 116 -4.15 -0.77 4.81
CA SER A 116 -5.32 -1.09 5.65
C SER A 116 -5.31 -2.54 6.14
N GLN A 117 -4.33 -3.35 5.71
CA GLN A 117 -4.40 -4.80 5.77
C GLN A 117 -3.60 -5.46 6.90
N GLU A 118 -2.72 -4.72 7.58
CA GLU A 118 -1.95 -5.33 8.66
C GLU A 118 -2.61 -5.13 10.02
N ASN A 119 -2.84 -6.23 10.74
CA ASN A 119 -3.19 -6.25 12.16
C ASN A 119 -1.99 -5.80 13.01
N CYS A 120 -1.44 -4.63 12.72
CA CYS A 120 -0.28 -4.03 13.38
C CYS A 120 -0.66 -3.19 14.60
N LEU A 121 -1.89 -3.31 15.10
CA LEU A 121 -2.29 -2.67 16.36
C LEU A 121 -1.34 -3.13 17.47
N PRO A 122 -0.61 -2.21 18.12
CA PRO A 122 0.20 -2.57 19.27
C PRO A 122 -0.72 -3.19 20.34
N LYS A 123 -0.27 -4.27 20.99
CA LYS A 123 -1.07 -5.02 21.98
C LYS A 123 -1.71 -4.14 23.04
N ILE A 124 -1.02 -3.06 23.44
CA ILE A 124 -1.48 -2.04 24.38
C ILE A 124 -2.82 -1.40 23.94
N PHE A 125 -3.03 -1.19 22.64
CA PHE A 125 -4.28 -0.66 22.10
C PHE A 125 -5.37 -1.74 21.99
N LEU A 126 -4.99 -2.98 21.67
CA LEU A 126 -5.94 -4.11 21.65
C LEU A 126 -6.51 -4.40 23.04
N GLU A 127 -5.75 -4.21 24.11
CA GLU A 127 -6.19 -4.42 25.49
C GLU A 127 -7.03 -3.26 26.04
N LYS A 128 -6.81 -2.03 25.56
CA LYS A 128 -7.50 -0.83 26.04
C LYS A 128 -8.85 -0.57 25.37
N TYR A 129 -9.06 -1.09 24.16
CA TYR A 129 -10.21 -0.79 23.32
C TYR A 129 -10.96 -2.05 22.81
N ARG A 130 -10.69 -3.23 23.39
CA ARG A 130 -11.61 -4.39 23.37
C ARG A 130 -12.59 -4.30 24.53
#